data_AF-A0A183SCX4-F1
#
_entry.id   AF-A0A183SCX4-F1
#
_cell.length_a   1.000
_cell.length_b   1.000
_cell.length_c   1.000
_cell.angle_alpha   90.00
_cell.angle_beta   90.00
_cell.angle_gamma   90.00
#
_symmetry.space_group_name_H-M   'P 1'
#
loop_
_entity.id
_entity.type
_entity.pdbx_description
1 polymer ?
#
loop_
_entity_poly.entity_id
_entity_poly.type
_entity_poly.pdbx_seq_one_letter_code
_entity_poly.pdbx_strand_id
1 'polypeptide(L)'
;MLLPKNPRDFTFDEIVKQLSAIFGEKSSLFNIRYQCLKLVKSDTDDFLTLASIRNRECEKFKQRAITEDQFKCLISVCAPQSPCDAESRTPLLSKIECDPDLTRQALTAECQRIKNLKRDSAIVG
;
A
#
# COMPACT_ATOMS: atom_id res chain seq x y z
N MET A 1 -24.91 -19.62 -25.75
CA MET A 1 -25.58 -19.06 -24.55
C MET A 1 -25.16 -19.93 -23.36
N LEU A 2 -24.41 -19.39 -22.39
CA LEU A 2 -24.00 -20.15 -21.20
C LEU A 2 -25.06 -19.96 -20.11
N LEU A 3 -25.64 -21.06 -19.61
CA LEU A 3 -26.56 -21.02 -18.48
C LEU A 3 -25.77 -20.73 -17.18
N PRO A 4 -26.28 -19.91 -16.26
CA PRO A 4 -25.70 -19.78 -14.93
C PRO A 4 -25.65 -21.14 -14.23
N LYS A 5 -24.53 -21.47 -13.60
CA LYS A 5 -24.41 -22.68 -12.78
C LYS A 5 -25.39 -22.62 -11.60
N ASN A 6 -25.93 -23.77 -11.19
CA ASN A 6 -26.81 -23.83 -10.04
C ASN A 6 -25.98 -23.57 -8.76
N PRO A 7 -26.50 -22.82 -7.77
CA PRO A 7 -25.82 -22.64 -6.49
C PRO A 7 -25.37 -23.94 -5.80
N ARG A 8 -26.08 -25.05 -6.05
CA ARG A 8 -25.73 -26.39 -5.54
C ARG A 8 -24.53 -27.05 -6.23
N ASP A 9 -24.10 -26.51 -7.37
CA ASP A 9 -22.96 -27.03 -8.13
C ASP A 9 -21.62 -26.50 -7.62
N PHE A 10 -21.64 -25.62 -6.61
CA PHE A 10 -20.45 -25.05 -6.01
C PHE A 10 -20.17 -25.69 -4.66
N THR A 11 -18.91 -26.06 -4.47
CA THR A 11 -18.36 -26.36 -3.15
C THR A 11 -18.29 -25.10 -2.29
N PHE A 12 -18.18 -25.27 -0.97
CA PHE A 12 -18.02 -24.14 -0.05
C PHE A 12 -16.82 -23.24 -0.44
N ASP A 13 -15.68 -23.83 -0.79
CA ASP A 13 -14.48 -23.08 -1.20
C ASP A 13 -14.69 -22.29 -2.49
N GLU A 14 -15.42 -22.83 -3.45
CA GLU A 14 -15.76 -22.12 -4.68
C GLU A 14 -16.71 -20.95 -4.41
N ILE A 15 -17.71 -21.15 -3.53
CA ILE A 15 -18.61 -20.06 -3.09
C ILE A 15 -17.80 -18.97 -2.40
N VAL A 16 -16.94 -19.33 -1.44
CA VAL A 16 -16.08 -18.36 -0.73
C VAL A 16 -15.18 -17.61 -1.70
N LYS A 17 -14.57 -18.31 -2.67
CA LYS A 17 -13.73 -17.69 -3.71
C LYS A 17 -14.52 -16.72 -4.58
N GLN A 18 -15.72 -17.09 -5.04
CA GLN A 18 -16.55 -16.21 -5.86
C GLN A 18 -17.03 -14.98 -5.06
N LEU A 19 -17.51 -15.18 -3.84
CA LEU A 19 -17.93 -14.07 -2.98
C LEU A 19 -16.76 -13.14 -2.66
N SER A 20 -15.57 -13.68 -2.41
CA SER A 20 -14.35 -12.87 -2.22
C SER A 20 -13.97 -12.12 -3.50
N ALA A 21 -14.15 -12.72 -4.67
CA ALA A 21 -13.88 -12.06 -5.94
C ALA A 21 -14.86 -10.91 -6.24
N ILE A 22 -16.09 -10.93 -5.71
CA ILE A 22 -17.11 -9.88 -5.90
C ILE A 22 -17.04 -8.84 -4.78
N PHE A 23 -17.06 -9.28 -3.52
CA PHE A 23 -17.21 -8.44 -2.33
C PHE A 23 -15.94 -8.30 -1.48
N GLY A 24 -14.90 -9.10 -1.76
CA GLY A 24 -13.64 -9.01 -1.05
C GLY A 24 -12.87 -7.73 -1.35
N GLU A 25 -11.89 -7.46 -0.49
CA GLU A 25 -10.96 -6.32 -0.59
C GLU A 25 -10.34 -6.24 -2.00
N LYS A 26 -10.54 -5.11 -2.68
CA LYS A 26 -10.03 -4.87 -4.05
C LYS A 26 -8.65 -4.26 -4.07
N SER A 27 -8.24 -3.68 -2.94
CA SER A 27 -6.93 -3.05 -2.79
C SER A 27 -5.81 -4.07 -2.94
N SER A 28 -4.72 -3.70 -3.62
CA SER A 28 -3.50 -4.49 -3.58
C SER A 28 -2.99 -4.59 -2.14
N LEU A 29 -2.27 -5.69 -1.83
CA LEU A 29 -1.68 -5.85 -0.51
C LEU A 29 -0.70 -4.71 -0.18
N PHE A 30 -0.03 -4.17 -1.19
CA PHE A 30 0.79 -2.96 -1.06
C PHE A 30 -0.04 -1.75 -0.61
N ASN A 31 -1.16 -1.46 -1.28
CA ASN A 31 -2.02 -0.34 -0.88
C ASN A 31 -2.55 -0.50 0.55
N ILE A 32 -2.99 -1.71 0.93
CA ILE A 32 -3.45 -2.01 2.29
C ILE A 32 -2.36 -1.66 3.32
N ARG A 33 -1.13 -2.11 3.08
CA ARG A 33 0.02 -1.85 3.96
C ARG A 33 0.34 -0.36 4.04
N TYR A 34 0.33 0.31 2.90
CA TYR A 34 0.58 1.75 2.83
C TYR A 34 -0.48 2.56 3.59
N GLN A 35 -1.77 2.24 3.44
CA GLN A 35 -2.84 2.92 4.18
C GLN A 35 -2.74 2.68 5.69
N CYS A 36 -2.43 1.46 6.12
CA CYS A 36 -2.23 1.14 7.54
C CYS A 36 -1.15 2.04 8.18
N LEU A 37 -0.04 2.28 7.49
CA LEU A 37 1.05 3.14 7.98
C LEU A 37 0.74 4.63 7.92
N LYS A 38 -0.25 5.02 7.12
CA LYS A 38 -0.71 6.41 6.98
C LYS A 38 -1.87 6.78 7.88
N LEU A 39 -2.34 5.87 8.72
CA LEU A 39 -3.38 6.18 9.70
C LEU A 39 -2.88 7.25 10.66
N VAL A 40 -3.52 8.42 10.61
CA VAL A 40 -3.31 9.54 11.53
C VAL A 40 -4.62 9.76 12.28
N LYS A 41 -4.53 9.98 13.60
CA LYS A 41 -5.67 10.37 14.42
C LYS A 41 -6.20 11.73 13.95
N SER A 42 -7.51 11.83 13.71
CA SER A 42 -8.18 13.12 13.57
C SER A 42 -8.46 13.74 14.95
N ASP A 43 -8.65 15.05 15.01
CA ASP A 43 -8.96 15.75 16.27
C ASP A 43 -10.27 15.26 16.89
N THR A 44 -11.20 14.77 16.07
CA THR A 44 -12.52 14.29 16.48
C THR A 44 -12.57 12.81 16.86
N ASP A 45 -11.54 12.02 16.55
CA ASP A 45 -11.56 10.58 16.84
C ASP A 45 -11.44 10.33 18.35
N ASP A 46 -12.38 9.58 18.93
CA ASP A 46 -12.16 9.02 20.26
C ASP A 46 -11.10 7.90 20.19
N PHE A 47 -10.44 7.67 21.33
CA PHE A 47 -9.32 6.73 21.40
C PHE A 47 -9.74 5.29 21.09
N LEU A 48 -10.95 4.87 21.49
CA LEU A 48 -11.42 3.49 21.34
C LEU A 48 -11.72 3.18 19.87
N THR A 49 -12.37 4.11 19.18
CA THR A 49 -12.62 4.02 17.74
C THR A 49 -11.30 3.94 16.97
N LEU A 50 -10.34 4.81 17.31
CA LEU A 50 -9.02 4.80 16.68
C LEU A 50 -8.27 3.48 16.93
N ALA A 51 -8.26 2.98 18.16
CA ALA A 51 -7.60 1.71 18.50
C ALA A 51 -8.21 0.53 17.71
N SER A 52 -9.53 0.52 17.57
CA SER A 52 -10.26 -0.50 16.82
C SER A 52 -9.92 -0.45 15.32
N ILE A 53 -9.88 0.75 14.73
CA ILE A 53 -9.49 0.94 13.33
C ILE A 53 -8.04 0.51 13.11
N ARG A 54 -7.11 0.95 13.97
CA ARG A 54 -5.70 0.57 13.86
C ARG A 54 -5.51 -0.94 13.95
N ASN A 55 -6.19 -1.60 14.88
CA ASN A 55 -6.12 -3.06 14.99
C ASN A 55 -6.60 -3.75 13.72
N ARG A 56 -7.75 -3.32 13.17
CA ARG A 56 -8.31 -3.87 11.92
C ARG A 56 -7.34 -3.72 10.75
N GLU A 57 -6.72 -2.57 10.57
CA GLU A 57 -5.78 -2.36 9.48
C GLU A 57 -4.45 -3.11 9.69
N CYS A 58 -3.99 -3.26 10.95
CA CYS A 58 -2.86 -4.12 11.29
C CYS A 58 -3.09 -5.60 10.95
N GLU A 59 -4.29 -6.14 11.21
CA GLU A 59 -4.65 -7.51 10.81
C GLU A 59 -4.61 -7.67 9.28
N LYS A 60 -5.11 -6.66 8.55
CA LYS A 60 -5.06 -6.65 7.08
C LYS A 60 -3.64 -6.47 6.52
N PHE A 61 -2.71 -5.88 7.28
CA PHE A 61 -1.33 -5.61 6.85
C PHE A 61 -0.55 -6.87 6.45
N LYS A 62 -0.94 -8.04 7.01
CA LYS A 62 -0.27 -9.34 6.80
C LYS A 62 1.24 -9.24 7.07
N GLN A 63 1.61 -8.87 8.29
CA GLN A 63 3.00 -8.62 8.71
C GLN A 63 3.93 -9.81 8.46
N ARG A 64 3.45 -11.05 8.55
CA ARG A 64 4.29 -12.24 8.29
C ARG A 64 4.67 -12.43 6.82
N ALA A 65 4.01 -11.73 5.91
CA ALA A 65 4.19 -11.84 4.47
C ALA A 65 4.98 -10.66 3.86
N ILE A 66 5.60 -9.80 4.68
CA ILE A 66 6.45 -8.70 4.21
C ILE A 66 7.91 -9.00 4.55
N THR A 67 8.83 -8.67 3.65
CA THR A 67 10.26 -8.73 3.94
C THR A 67 10.69 -7.53 4.79
N GLU A 68 11.80 -7.66 5.50
CA GLU A 68 12.34 -6.56 6.30
C GLU A 68 12.66 -5.32 5.43
N ASP A 69 13.21 -5.53 4.24
CA ASP A 69 13.55 -4.44 3.32
C ASP A 69 12.32 -3.76 2.71
N GLN A 70 11.28 -4.52 2.32
CA GLN A 70 10.00 -3.91 1.93
C GLN A 70 9.40 -3.07 3.05
N PHE A 71 9.45 -3.56 4.29
CA PHE A 71 8.94 -2.84 5.44
C PHE A 71 9.71 -1.53 5.67
N LYS A 72 11.05 -1.57 5.65
CA LYS A 72 11.91 -0.38 5.74
C LYS A 72 11.61 0.63 4.62
N CYS A 73 11.38 0.15 3.39
CA CYS A 73 11.03 1.00 2.25
C CYS A 73 9.69 1.70 2.46
N LEU A 74 8.65 0.98 2.89
CA LEU A 74 7.34 1.56 3.20
C LEU A 74 7.43 2.63 4.28
N ILE A 75 8.11 2.36 5.40
CA ILE A 75 8.30 3.34 6.48
C ILE A 75 8.99 4.60 5.96
N SER A 76 10.00 4.46 5.10
CA SER A 76 10.74 5.59 4.55
C SER A 76 9.88 6.51 3.66
N VAL A 77 8.90 5.95 2.95
CA VAL A 77 7.98 6.70 2.07
C VAL A 77 6.77 7.25 2.82
N CYS A 78 6.32 6.56 3.88
CA CYS A 78 5.22 6.99 4.75
C CYS A 78 5.63 8.11 5.72
N ALA A 79 6.92 8.22 6.06
CA ALA A 79 7.42 9.29 6.90
C ALA A 79 7.00 10.67 6.33
N PRO A 80 6.55 11.61 7.18
CA PRO A 80 6.24 12.96 6.75
C PRO A 80 7.52 13.60 6.18
N GLN A 81 7.59 13.69 4.86
CA GLN A 81 8.57 14.51 4.16
C GLN A 81 7.86 15.78 3.70
N SER A 82 8.64 16.85 3.50
CA SER A 82 8.13 18.18 3.18
C SER A 82 7.17 18.17 1.98
N PRO A 83 6.33 19.20 1.77
CA PRO A 83 5.51 19.29 0.56
C PRO A 83 6.31 19.12 -0.75
N CYS A 84 7.58 19.53 -0.78
CA CYS A 84 8.51 19.33 -1.90
C CYS A 84 8.81 17.85 -2.19
N ASP A 85 8.79 17.01 -1.16
CA ASP A 85 8.97 15.55 -1.25
C ASP A 85 7.64 14.80 -1.47
N ALA A 86 6.49 15.46 -1.37
CA ALA A 86 5.20 14.82 -1.62
C ALA A 86 5.04 14.39 -3.09
N GLU A 87 5.61 15.16 -4.02
CA GLU A 87 5.59 14.88 -5.46
C GLU A 87 6.47 13.68 -5.85
N SER A 88 7.55 13.38 -5.11
CA SER A 88 8.37 12.18 -5.37
C SER A 88 7.76 10.91 -4.77
N ARG A 89 6.71 11.04 -3.96
CA ARG A 89 6.08 9.92 -3.26
C ARG A 89 5.43 8.93 -4.23
N THR A 90 4.68 9.40 -5.23
CA THR A 90 3.98 8.52 -6.17
C THR A 90 4.93 7.63 -6.98
N PRO A 91 6.02 8.15 -7.59
CA PRO A 91 7.03 7.31 -8.24
C PRO A 91 7.67 6.28 -7.30
N LEU A 92 7.99 6.68 -6.06
CA LEU A 92 8.60 5.78 -5.08
C LEU A 92 7.64 4.66 -4.66
N LEU A 93 6.35 4.97 -4.47
CA LEU A 93 5.32 3.96 -4.17
C LEU A 93 5.18 2.96 -5.31
N SER A 94 5.12 3.45 -6.56
CA SER A 94 5.06 2.57 -7.73
C SER A 94 6.29 1.65 -7.81
N LYS A 95 7.48 2.16 -7.51
CA LYS A 95 8.70 1.35 -7.49
C LYS A 95 8.65 0.25 -6.43
N ILE A 96 8.16 0.54 -5.22
CA ILE A 96 8.03 -0.47 -4.15
C ILE A 96 6.97 -1.52 -4.52
N GLU A 97 5.86 -1.12 -5.14
CA GLU A 97 4.81 -2.07 -5.55
C GLU A 97 5.27 -3.01 -6.67
N CYS A 98 6.05 -2.50 -7.63
CA CYS A 98 6.53 -3.29 -8.77
C CYS A 98 7.76 -4.16 -8.46
N ASP A 99 8.51 -3.84 -7.40
CA ASP A 99 9.80 -4.48 -7.09
C ASP A 99 9.78 -5.02 -5.64
N PRO A 100 9.36 -6.28 -5.44
CA PRO A 100 9.24 -6.84 -4.10
C PRO A 100 10.60 -7.04 -3.40
N ASP A 101 11.70 -7.08 -4.15
CA ASP A 101 13.05 -7.25 -3.59
C ASP A 101 13.79 -5.91 -3.48
N LEU A 102 13.05 -4.79 -3.61
CA LEU A 102 13.62 -3.45 -3.51
C LEU A 102 14.30 -3.25 -2.16
N THR A 103 15.60 -2.98 -2.22
CA THR A 103 16.39 -2.65 -1.04
C THR A 103 16.20 -1.18 -0.66
N ARG A 104 16.41 -0.89 0.63
CA ARG A 104 16.41 0.50 1.14
C ARG A 104 17.42 1.39 0.40
N GLN A 105 18.55 0.84 0.00
CA GLN A 105 19.59 1.57 -0.74
C GLN A 105 19.10 1.94 -2.14
N ALA A 106 18.47 0.99 -2.86
CA ALA A 106 17.90 1.24 -4.18
C ALA A 106 16.79 2.32 -4.12
N LEU A 107 15.94 2.27 -3.10
CA LEU A 107 14.93 3.31 -2.86
C LEU A 107 15.55 4.70 -2.62
N THR A 108 16.65 4.75 -1.87
CA THR A 108 17.36 6.01 -1.59
C THR A 108 17.98 6.59 -2.87
N ALA A 109 18.61 5.74 -3.69
CA ALA A 109 19.17 6.14 -4.98
C ALA A 109 18.07 6.66 -5.92
N GLU A 110 16.91 6.01 -5.94
CA GLU A 110 15.76 6.45 -6.75
C GLU A 110 15.23 7.81 -6.28
N CYS A 111 15.14 8.03 -4.97
CA CYS A 111 14.76 9.34 -4.41
C CYS A 111 15.75 10.44 -4.84
N GLN A 112 17.06 10.16 -4.79
CA GLN A 112 18.09 11.11 -5.25
C GLN A 112 17.98 11.39 -6.75
N ARG A 113 17.76 10.35 -7.57
CA ARG A 113 17.55 10.47 -9.02
C ARG A 113 16.38 11.40 -9.33
N ILE A 114 15.24 11.21 -8.65
CA ILE A 114 14.05 12.07 -8.81
C ILE A 114 14.37 13.51 -8.40
N LYS A 115 15.08 13.73 -7.30
CA LYS A 115 15.48 15.07 -6.86
C LYS A 115 16.39 15.77 -7.86
N ASN A 116 17.36 15.06 -8.44
CA ASN A 116 18.26 15.62 -9.44
C ASN A 116 17.51 16.02 -10.72
N LEU A 117 16.66 15.13 -11.24
CA LEU A 117 15.84 15.44 -12.42
C LEU A 117 14.97 16.68 -12.24
N LYS A 118 14.40 16.89 -11.04
CA LYS A 118 13.65 18.12 -10.75
C LYS A 118 14.51 19.37 -10.81
N ARG A 119 15.73 19.32 -10.27
CA ARG A 119 16.66 20.46 -10.33
C ARG A 119 17.03 20.77 -11.78
N ASP A 120 17.30 19.75 -12.58
CA ASP A 120 17.68 19.92 -13.99
C ASP A 120 16.53 20.52 -14.81
N SER A 121 15.29 20.06 -14.60
CA SER A 121 14.11 20.64 -15.25
C SER A 121 13.86 22.10 -14.86
N ALA A 122 14.22 22.51 -13.64
CA ALA A 122 14.08 23.90 -13.20
C ALA A 122 15.17 24.84 -13.75
N ILE A 123 16.24 24.30 -14.34
CA ILE A 123 17.30 25.08 -14.99
C ILE A 123 16.96 25.36 -16.47
N VAL A 124 16.18 24.48 -17.09
CA VAL A 124 15.79 24.55 -18.51
C VAL A 124 14.47 25.32 -18.73
N GLY A 125 13.70 25.57 -17.66
CA GLY A 125 12.47 26.37 -17.68
C GLY A 125 12.65 27.76 -17.07
#